data_AF-A0A1B6GZC6-F1
#
_entry.id   AF-A0A1B6GZC6-F1
#
_cell.length_a   1.000
_cell.length_b   1.000
_cell.length_c   1.000
_cell.angle_alpha   90.00
_cell.angle_beta   90.00
_cell.angle_gamma   90.00
#
_symmetry.space_group_name_H-M   'P 1'
#
loop_
_entity.id
_entity.type
_entity.pdbx_description
1 polymer ?
#
loop_
_entity_poly.entity_id
_entity_poly.type
_entity_poly.pdbx_seq_one_letter_code
_entity_poly.pdbx_strand_id
1 'polypeptide(L)'
;IYRHAQFQAYSTSMQRTLESAELFLAGLFPPTGFQVWNRNLLWQPIPIYPSKRDHNTMVRPWGPNICSIFREDQRRSLEEFGQKYDSELNEFFAYVLPHSGY
;
A
#
# COMPACT_ATOMS: atom_id res chain seq x y z
N ILE A 1 -16.36 -0.25 -20.40
CA ILE A 1 -16.19 1.14 -20.90
C ILE A 1 -15.93 2.03 -19.71
N TYR A 2 -14.82 2.76 -19.72
CA TYR A 2 -14.49 3.75 -18.67
C TYR A 2 -15.28 5.04 -18.90
N ARG A 3 -15.78 5.67 -17.83
CA ARG A 3 -16.39 7.01 -17.89
C ARG A 3 -15.91 7.86 -16.73
N HIS A 4 -15.30 8.99 -17.03
CA HIS A 4 -14.68 9.87 -16.04
C HIS A 4 -15.65 10.33 -14.94
N ALA A 5 -16.88 10.68 -15.30
CA ALA A 5 -17.91 11.12 -14.34
C ALA A 5 -18.41 10.01 -13.39
N GLN A 6 -18.11 8.74 -13.67
CA GLN A 6 -18.61 7.59 -12.91
C GLN A 6 -17.52 6.89 -12.10
N PHE A 7 -16.25 7.18 -12.37
CA PHE A 7 -15.14 6.46 -11.74
C PHE A 7 -13.90 7.35 -11.55
N GLN A 8 -13.36 7.30 -10.34
CA GLN A 8 -12.09 7.91 -9.96
C GLN A 8 -11.23 6.87 -9.23
N ALA A 9 -9.98 6.72 -9.67
CA ALA A 9 -9.01 5.89 -8.97
C ALA A 9 -8.16 6.74 -8.02
N TYR A 10 -7.94 6.24 -6.81
CA TYR A 10 -7.07 6.86 -5.82
C TYR A 10 -6.01 5.84 -5.37
N SER A 11 -4.78 6.32 -5.18
CA SER A 11 -3.67 5.50 -4.68
C SER A 11 -2.72 6.35 -3.83
N THR A 12 -1.83 5.72 -3.07
CA THR A 12 -0.76 6.48 -2.40
C THR A 12 0.26 6.98 -3.42
N SER A 13 1.02 8.02 -3.06
CA SER A 13 2.02 8.62 -3.95
C SER A 13 3.32 7.81 -4.08
N MET A 14 3.32 6.53 -3.72
CA MET A 14 4.48 5.65 -3.88
C MET A 14 4.47 5.06 -5.29
N GLN A 15 5.64 4.97 -5.94
CA GLN A 15 5.76 4.44 -7.30
C GLN A 15 5.08 3.08 -7.46
N ARG A 16 5.42 2.12 -6.60
CA ARG A 16 4.82 0.76 -6.62
C ARG A 16 3.29 0.78 -6.58
N THR A 17 2.67 1.71 -5.85
CA THR A 17 1.21 1.75 -5.70
C THR A 17 0.54 2.47 -6.86
N LEU A 18 1.24 3.38 -7.53
CA LEU A 18 0.77 3.98 -8.78
C LEU A 18 0.86 2.96 -9.92
N GLU A 19 2.00 2.30 -10.10
CA GLU A 19 2.20 1.25 -11.11
C GLU A 19 1.19 0.09 -10.94
N SER A 20 0.96 -0.35 -9.70
CA SER A 20 -0.04 -1.40 -9.43
C SER A 20 -1.46 -0.94 -9.79
N ALA A 21 -1.79 0.33 -9.53
CA ALA A 21 -3.10 0.88 -9.89
C ALA A 21 -3.24 1.01 -11.42
N GLU A 22 -2.19 1.39 -12.15
CA GLU A 22 -2.19 1.45 -13.61
C GLU A 22 -2.45 0.07 -14.22
N LEU A 23 -1.74 -0.96 -13.74
CA LEU A 23 -1.93 -2.35 -14.19
C LEU A 23 -3.34 -2.85 -13.89
N PHE A 24 -3.85 -2.58 -12.68
CA PHE A 24 -5.22 -2.94 -12.30
C PHE A 24 -6.25 -2.28 -13.23
N LEU A 25 -6.09 -0.98 -13.52
CA LEU A 25 -7.02 -0.23 -14.39
C LEU A 25 -6.95 -0.68 -15.84
N ALA A 26 -5.77 -1.09 -16.33
CA ALA A 26 -5.63 -1.68 -17.66
C ALA A 26 -6.46 -2.97 -17.81
N GLY A 27 -6.53 -3.79 -16.75
CA GLY A 27 -7.36 -5.00 -16.72
C GLY A 27 -8.85 -4.74 -16.45
N LEU A 28 -9.17 -3.75 -15.62
CA LEU A 28 -10.56 -3.41 -15.27
C LEU A 28 -11.30 -2.72 -16.42
N PHE A 29 -10.58 -1.90 -17.20
CA PHE A 29 -11.15 -1.09 -18.28
C PHE A 29 -10.39 -1.25 -19.59
N PRO A 30 -10.36 -2.46 -20.19
CA PRO A 30 -9.85 -2.62 -21.54
C PRO A 30 -10.66 -1.71 -22.50
N PRO A 31 -9.99 -0.97 -23.40
CA PRO A 31 -10.67 -0.05 -24.30
C PRO A 31 -11.56 -0.81 -25.29
N THR A 32 -12.76 -0.31 -25.53
CA THR A 32 -13.70 -0.86 -26.52
C THR A 32 -14.33 0.24 -27.35
N GLY A 33 -14.70 -0.08 -28.59
CA GLY A 33 -15.33 0.86 -29.52
C GLY A 33 -14.52 2.15 -29.69
N PHE A 34 -15.14 3.29 -29.40
CA PHE A 34 -14.52 4.62 -29.53
C PHE A 34 -13.35 4.86 -28.56
N GLN A 35 -13.18 4.05 -27.51
CA GLN A 35 -12.07 4.17 -26.57
C GLN A 35 -10.77 3.53 -27.09
N VAL A 36 -10.84 2.78 -28.19
CA VAL A 36 -9.67 2.19 -28.84
C VAL A 36 -8.97 3.24 -29.68
N TRP A 37 -8.07 3.99 -29.07
CA TRP A 37 -7.25 4.99 -29.76
C TRP A 37 -6.09 4.36 -30.55
N ASN A 38 -5.64 3.16 -30.17
CA ASN A 38 -4.59 2.40 -30.83
C ASN A 38 -5.00 0.93 -30.99
N ARG A 39 -4.99 0.40 -32.22
CA ARG A 39 -5.39 -1.00 -32.50
C ARG A 39 -4.32 -2.02 -32.16
N ASN A 40 -3.05 -1.61 -32.09
CA ASN A 40 -1.92 -2.47 -31.76
C ASN A 40 -1.63 -2.48 -30.25
N LEU A 41 -2.29 -1.62 -29.47
CA LEU A 41 -2.13 -1.51 -28.03
C LEU A 41 -3.50 -1.31 -27.37
N LEU A 42 -4.08 -2.38 -26.84
CA LEU A 42 -5.38 -2.37 -26.17
C LEU A 42 -5.29 -1.82 -24.73
N TRP A 43 -4.74 -0.62 -24.59
CA TRP A 43 -4.62 0.11 -23.33
C TRP A 43 -5.13 1.54 -23.52
N GLN A 44 -5.70 2.12 -22.46
CA GLN A 44 -6.09 3.53 -22.43
C GLN A 44 -5.61 4.17 -21.12
N PRO A 45 -5.20 5.44 -21.15
CA PRO A 45 -4.84 6.15 -19.93
C PRO A 45 -6.10 6.38 -19.09
N ILE A 46 -6.03 5.99 -17.82
CA ILE A 46 -7.07 6.28 -16.82
C ILE A 46 -6.39 7.03 -15.67
N PRO A 47 -6.89 8.22 -15.28
CA PRO A 47 -6.25 9.03 -14.27
C PRO A 47 -6.30 8.36 -12.89
N ILE A 48 -5.15 8.38 -12.20
CA ILE A 48 -5.00 7.97 -10.81
C ILE A 48 -4.66 9.21 -10.01
N TYR A 49 -5.42 9.46 -8.95
CA TYR A 49 -5.22 10.61 -8.07
C TYR A 49 -4.44 10.18 -6.82
N PRO A 50 -3.22 10.71 -6.60
CA PRO A 50 -2.53 10.52 -5.34
C PRO A 50 -3.40 11.01 -4.17
N SER A 51 -3.56 10.18 -3.16
CA SER A 51 -4.43 10.44 -2.02
C SER A 51 -3.77 10.02 -0.71
N LYS A 52 -4.15 10.72 0.36
CA LYS A 52 -3.78 10.42 1.76
C LYS A 52 -4.94 9.82 2.54
N ARG A 53 -5.95 9.29 1.84
CA ARG A 53 -7.18 8.72 2.44
C ARG A 53 -6.92 7.49 3.30
N ASP A 54 -5.81 6.81 3.10
CA ASP A 54 -5.36 5.70 3.94
C ASP A 54 -4.73 6.15 5.26
N HIS A 55 -4.62 7.47 5.48
CA HIS A 55 -4.02 8.08 6.68
C HIS A 55 -2.58 7.62 6.98
N ASN A 56 -1.88 7.08 5.97
CA ASN A 56 -0.52 6.58 6.07
C ASN A 56 0.49 7.69 6.40
N THR A 57 0.11 8.97 6.26
CA THR A 57 0.92 10.07 6.77
C THR A 57 0.90 10.22 8.28
N MET A 58 -0.18 9.83 8.95
CA MET A 58 -0.34 9.89 10.41
C MET A 58 0.13 8.61 11.09
N VAL A 59 -0.15 7.47 10.45
CA VAL A 59 0.26 6.13 10.88
C VAL A 59 1.24 5.58 9.85
N ARG A 60 2.50 6.04 9.94
CA ARG A 60 3.54 5.60 9.02
C ARG A 60 4.02 4.21 9.41
N PRO A 61 4.23 3.32 8.42
CA PRO A 61 4.88 2.03 8.67
C PRO A 61 6.37 2.18 9.05
N TRP A 62 6.97 3.35 8.81
CA TRP A 62 8.38 3.63 9.06
C TRP A 62 8.55 4.95 9.82
N GLY A 63 9.26 4.92 10.95
CA GLY A 63 9.54 6.09 11.77
C GLY A 63 8.44 6.43 12.79
N PRO A 64 8.61 7.53 13.57
CA PRO A 64 7.68 7.86 14.63
C PRO A 64 6.33 8.32 14.06
N ASN A 65 5.27 7.59 14.44
CA ASN A 65 3.89 7.95 14.11
C ASN A 65 3.55 9.35 14.62
N ILE A 66 2.91 10.17 13.78
CA ILE A 66 2.56 11.55 14.13
C ILE A 66 1.38 11.55 15.13
N CYS A 67 0.48 10.58 15.03
CA CYS A 67 -0.64 10.42 15.94
C CYS A 67 -0.16 9.92 17.32
N SER A 68 -0.33 10.74 18.36
CA SER A 68 0.06 10.43 19.74
C SER A 68 -0.72 9.26 20.32
N ILE A 69 -2.03 9.19 20.06
CA ILE A 69 -2.89 8.09 20.53
C ILE A 69 -2.45 6.77 19.91
N PHE A 70 -2.26 6.75 18.58
CA PHE A 70 -1.78 5.54 17.91
C PHE A 70 -0.41 5.10 18.44
N ARG A 71 0.49 6.04 18.74
CA ARG A 71 1.80 5.71 19.30
C ARG A 71 1.69 5.03 20.67
N GLU A 72 0.80 5.51 21.53
CA GLU A 72 0.58 4.91 22.85
C GLU A 72 -0.07 3.54 22.76
N ASP A 73 -1.07 3.38 21.89
CA ASP A 73 -1.73 2.08 21.65
C ASP A 73 -0.77 1.07 21.02
N GLN A 74 0.07 1.51 20.07
CA GLN A 74 1.11 0.69 19.47
C GLN A 74 2.12 0.22 20.52
N ARG A 75 2.57 1.12 21.42
CA ARG A 75 3.50 0.79 22.50
C ARG A 75 2.91 -0.30 23.40
N ARG A 76 1.66 -0.12 23.85
CA ARG A 76 0.97 -1.10 24.69
C ARG A 76 0.83 -2.46 24.01
N SER A 77 0.40 -2.47 22.75
CA SER A 77 0.25 -3.71 21.98
C SER A 77 1.58 -4.45 21.78
N LEU A 78 2.69 -3.72 21.56
CA LEU A 78 4.02 -4.32 21.44
C LEU A 78 4.53 -4.88 22.77
N GLU A 79 4.25 -4.23 23.89
CA GLU A 79 4.60 -4.73 25.23
C GLU A 79 3.84 -6.03 25.57
N GLU A 80 2.53 -6.07 25.28
CA GLU A 80 1.72 -7.28 25.46
C GLU A 80 2.20 -8.42 24.56
N PHE A 81 2.56 -8.12 23.31
CA PHE A 81 3.12 -9.09 22.38
C PHE A 81 4.46 -9.65 22.90
N GLY A 82 5.37 -8.79 23.35
CA GLY A 82 6.65 -9.19 23.94
C GLY A 82 6.44 -10.11 25.13
N GLN A 83 5.61 -9.72 26.10
CA GLN A 83 5.35 -10.57 27.27
C GLN A 83 4.78 -11.95 26.91
N LYS A 84 3.95 -12.03 25.86
CA LYS A 84 3.29 -13.27 25.47
C LYS A 84 4.20 -14.22 24.69
N TYR A 85 5.07 -13.69 23.84
CA TYR A 85 5.83 -14.49 22.87
C TYR A 85 7.35 -14.38 23.04
N ASP A 86 7.86 -13.62 24.01
CA ASP A 86 9.31 -13.42 24.21
C ASP A 86 10.06 -14.75 24.27
N SER A 87 9.60 -15.70 25.08
CA SER A 87 10.29 -16.98 25.27
C SER A 87 10.35 -17.83 23.99
N GLU A 88 9.32 -17.78 23.15
CA GLU A 88 9.23 -18.54 21.90
C GLU A 88 10.00 -17.87 20.76
N LEU A 89 9.91 -16.54 20.67
CA LEU A 89 10.50 -15.77 19.58
C LEU A 89 11.98 -15.48 19.81
N ASN A 90 12.47 -15.45 21.06
CA ASN A 90 13.87 -15.16 21.35
C ASN A 90 14.83 -16.18 20.71
N GLU A 91 14.49 -17.47 20.70
CA GLU A 91 15.32 -18.49 20.05
C GLU A 91 15.34 -18.29 18.52
N PHE A 92 14.15 -18.07 17.92
CA PHE A 92 14.03 -17.83 16.48
C PHE A 92 14.78 -16.57 16.05
N PHE A 93 14.59 -15.45 16.75
CA PHE A 93 15.29 -14.20 16.42
C PHE A 93 16.79 -14.33 16.65
N ALA A 94 17.24 -14.98 17.74
CA ALA A 94 18.66 -15.23 17.97
C ALA A 94 19.29 -16.05 16.82
N TYR A 95 18.54 -16.99 16.25
CA TYR A 95 18.98 -17.77 15.09
C TYR A 95 19.01 -16.93 13.80
N VAL A 96 17.96 -16.14 13.52
CA VAL A 96 17.83 -15.44 12.23
C VAL A 96 18.69 -14.16 12.16
N LEU A 97 18.86 -13.44 13.28
CA LEU A 97 19.50 -12.13 13.31
C LEU A 97 20.91 -12.14 12.66
N PRO A 98 21.84 -13.05 13.00
CA PRO A 98 23.17 -13.10 12.38
C PRO A 98 23.16 -13.34 10.86
N HIS A 99 22.07 -13.91 10.32
CA HIS A 99 21.91 -14.22 8.91
C HIS A 99 21.09 -13.17 8.13
N SER A 100 20.51 -12.20 8.83
CA SER A 100 19.63 -11.19 8.24
C SER A 100 20.37 -9.97 7.67
N GLY A 101 21.65 -9.80 8.01
CA GLY A 101 22.47 -8.66 7.58
C GLY A 101 22.12 -7.35 8.29
N TYR A 102 21.37 -7.41 9.39
CA TYR A 102 21.18 -6.35 10.37
C TYR A 102 22.14 -6.49 11.54
#